data_AF-A0A8T3XMC8-F1
#
_entry.id   AF-A0A8T3XMC8-F1
#
_cell.length_a   1.000
_cell.length_b   1.000
_cell.length_c   1.000
_cell.angle_alpha   90.00
_cell.angle_beta   90.00
_cell.angle_gamma   90.00
#
_symmetry.space_group_name_H-M   'P 1'
#
loop_
_entity.id
_entity.type
_entity.pdbx_description
1 polymer ?
#
loop_
_entity_poly.entity_id
_entity_poly.type
_entity_poly.pdbx_seq_one_letter_code
_entity_poly.pdbx_strand_id
1 'polypeptide(L)'
;MDIFAHGLWSYAIFHKKKYVWLATLFGLLPDFLSFGIVFVINFFNGNFHRGPPPTNSVPEWLFAAYNMTHSFVIFLAVLLLIYLFTKRWFLPLTAWGIHIIVDIPTHSFRYFPTPFLWPISDYKFDGISWGTPWFMIVNYSALMLVFIMIAHNRAKERKSLKNSKKSLMHGYRKA
;
A
#
# COMPACT_ATOMS: atom_id res chain seq x y z
N MET A 1 5.99 4.32 5.29
CA MET A 1 5.21 3.77 6.43
C MET A 1 5.59 2.29 6.58
N ASP A 2 4.98 1.47 7.44
CA ASP A 2 5.29 0.02 7.46
C ASP A 2 4.48 -0.77 6.43
N ILE A 3 5.03 -1.92 6.01
CA ILE A 3 4.48 -2.80 4.97
C ILE A 3 3.01 -3.16 5.20
N PHE A 4 2.60 -3.49 6.43
CA PHE A 4 1.22 -3.92 6.69
C PHE A 4 0.26 -2.76 6.53
N ALA A 5 0.63 -1.59 7.04
CA ALA A 5 -0.19 -0.42 6.91
C ALA A 5 -0.36 -0.03 5.41
N HIS A 6 0.65 -0.21 4.55
CA HIS A 6 0.51 0.07 3.11
C HIS A 6 -0.56 -0.82 2.46
N GLY A 7 -0.56 -2.10 2.79
CA GLY A 7 -1.61 -3.03 2.34
C GLY A 7 -2.99 -2.65 2.88
N LEU A 8 -3.09 -2.26 4.15
CA LEU A 8 -4.35 -1.88 4.78
C LEU A 8 -4.93 -0.58 4.20
N TRP A 9 -4.13 0.47 4.02
CA TRP A 9 -4.58 1.69 3.35
C TRP A 9 -4.95 1.44 1.89
N SER A 10 -4.17 0.62 1.18
CA SER A 10 -4.51 0.23 -0.19
C SER A 10 -5.86 -0.50 -0.24
N TYR A 11 -6.09 -1.47 0.63
CA TYR A 11 -7.39 -2.12 0.74
C TYR A 11 -8.50 -1.11 1.03
N ALA A 12 -8.29 -0.23 2.01
CA ALA A 12 -9.28 0.75 2.44
C ALA A 12 -9.66 1.72 1.31
N ILE A 13 -8.70 2.20 0.52
CA ILE A 13 -8.94 3.09 -0.63
C ILE A 13 -9.73 2.36 -1.72
N PHE A 14 -9.35 1.12 -2.02
CA PHE A 14 -9.94 0.37 -3.13
C PHE A 14 -11.09 -0.57 -2.73
N HIS A 15 -11.59 -0.53 -1.49
CA HIS A 15 -12.52 -1.53 -0.92
C HIS A 15 -13.86 -1.74 -1.66
N LYS A 16 -14.25 -0.81 -2.52
CA LYS A 16 -15.46 -0.90 -3.38
C LYS A 16 -15.16 -1.36 -4.81
N LYS A 17 -13.89 -1.48 -5.19
CA LYS A 17 -13.46 -1.89 -6.52
C LYS A 17 -13.35 -3.41 -6.61
N LYS A 18 -13.70 -3.98 -7.76
CA LYS A 18 -13.57 -5.44 -8.01
C LYS A 18 -12.13 -5.95 -7.90
N TYR A 19 -11.15 -5.07 -8.16
CA TYR A 19 -9.73 -5.37 -8.13
C TYR A 19 -9.04 -5.04 -6.80
N VAL A 20 -9.80 -4.86 -5.70
CA VAL A 20 -9.25 -4.43 -4.39
C VAL A 20 -8.02 -5.24 -3.97
N TRP A 21 -8.05 -6.57 -4.07
CA TRP A 21 -6.95 -7.43 -3.65
C TRP A 21 -5.69 -7.25 -4.51
N LEU A 22 -5.89 -7.01 -5.80
CA LEU A 22 -4.78 -6.75 -6.72
C LEU A 22 -4.16 -5.37 -6.45
N ALA A 23 -4.98 -4.37 -6.13
CA ALA A 23 -4.49 -3.07 -5.69
C ALA A 23 -3.75 -3.18 -4.34
N THR A 24 -4.27 -3.94 -3.38
CA THR A 24 -3.58 -4.23 -2.12
C THR A 24 -2.22 -4.89 -2.36
N LEU A 25 -2.13 -5.84 -3.28
CA LEU A 25 -0.86 -6.46 -3.66
C LEU A 25 0.12 -5.41 -4.21
N PHE A 26 -0.31 -4.55 -5.14
CA PHE A 26 0.54 -3.49 -5.69
C PHE A 26 0.96 -2.43 -4.66
N GLY A 27 0.14 -2.20 -3.63
CA GLY A 27 0.50 -1.36 -2.50
C GLY A 27 1.53 -2.01 -1.56
N LEU A 28 1.55 -3.35 -1.45
CA LEU A 28 2.54 -4.07 -0.65
C LEU A 28 3.87 -4.32 -1.38
N LEU A 29 3.80 -4.36 -2.71
CA LEU A 29 4.89 -4.82 -3.55
C LEU A 29 6.20 -4.03 -3.37
N PRO A 30 6.21 -2.68 -3.23
CA PRO A 30 7.45 -1.92 -3.12
C PRO A 30 8.30 -2.29 -1.91
N ASP A 31 7.66 -2.40 -0.74
CA ASP A 31 8.29 -2.82 0.51
C ASP A 31 8.66 -4.29 0.47
N PHE A 32 7.81 -5.13 -0.12
CA PHE A 32 8.07 -6.56 -0.20
C PHE A 32 9.31 -6.86 -1.05
N LEU A 33 9.42 -6.25 -2.23
CA LEU A 33 10.55 -6.43 -3.16
C LEU A 33 11.87 -5.83 -2.64
N SER A 34 11.83 -5.05 -1.56
CA SER A 34 13.02 -4.52 -0.89
C SER A 34 13.24 -5.21 0.46
N PHE A 35 12.57 -4.73 1.50
CA PHE A 35 12.72 -5.22 2.87
C PHE A 35 12.06 -6.58 3.12
N GLY A 36 10.95 -6.90 2.44
CA GLY A 36 10.25 -8.17 2.61
C GLY A 36 11.11 -9.38 2.26
N ILE A 37 11.83 -9.32 1.13
CA ILE A 37 12.78 -10.37 0.72
C ILE A 37 13.88 -10.56 1.77
N VAL A 38 14.49 -9.47 2.26
CA VAL A 38 15.53 -9.54 3.30
C VAL A 38 14.98 -10.12 4.60
N PHE A 39 13.75 -9.75 4.98
CA PHE A 39 13.06 -10.33 6.13
C PHE A 39 12.90 -11.84 5.98
N VAL A 40 12.44 -12.33 4.81
CA VAL A 40 12.29 -13.77 4.55
C VAL A 40 13.64 -14.49 4.63
N ILE A 41 14.69 -13.94 4.03
CA ILE A 41 16.04 -14.52 4.10
C ILE A 41 16.52 -14.63 5.55
N ASN A 42 16.40 -13.55 6.33
CA ASN A 42 16.81 -13.52 7.73
C ASN A 42 15.98 -14.46 8.61
N PHE A 43 14.69 -14.60 8.32
CA PHE A 43 13.79 -15.54 8.99
C PHE A 43 14.31 -16.98 8.87
N PHE A 44 14.65 -17.42 7.66
CA PHE A 44 15.16 -18.78 7.43
C PHE A 44 16.59 -18.99 7.95
N ASN A 45 17.39 -17.91 8.01
CA ASN A 45 18.74 -17.97 8.56
C ASN A 45 18.79 -17.86 10.10
N GLY A 46 17.66 -17.64 10.78
CA GLY A 46 17.60 -17.45 12.23
C GLY A 46 18.16 -16.11 12.72
N ASN A 47 18.48 -15.18 11.82
CA ASN A 47 19.09 -13.89 12.12
C ASN A 47 18.02 -12.83 12.40
N PHE A 48 17.32 -12.97 13.52
CA PHE A 48 16.31 -11.99 13.94
C PHE A 48 16.93 -10.84 14.72
N HIS A 49 16.73 -9.63 14.23
CA HIS A 49 17.09 -8.41 14.93
C HIS A 49 15.81 -7.64 15.29
N ARG A 50 15.83 -6.98 16.46
CA ARG A 50 14.73 -6.09 16.85
C ARG A 50 14.88 -4.74 16.15
N GLY A 51 13.81 -4.30 15.49
CA GLY A 51 13.80 -3.03 14.78
C GLY A 51 14.39 -3.11 13.36
N PRO A 52 14.46 -1.97 12.65
CA PRO A 52 15.03 -1.94 11.31
C PRO A 52 16.51 -2.34 11.33
N PRO A 53 16.97 -3.18 10.39
CA PRO A 53 18.38 -3.56 10.32
C PRO A 53 19.26 -2.32 10.05
N PRO A 54 20.46 -2.24 10.64
CA PRO A 54 21.44 -1.21 10.28
C PRO A 54 21.70 -1.18 8.77
N THR A 55 21.87 0.01 8.19
CA THR A 55 22.07 0.18 6.74
C THR A 55 23.33 -0.50 6.19
N ASN A 56 24.34 -0.73 7.03
CA ASN A 56 25.55 -1.47 6.68
C ASN A 56 25.39 -3.00 6.73
N SER A 57 24.27 -3.50 7.26
CA SER A 57 23.98 -4.94 7.38
C SER A 57 23.04 -5.45 6.29
N VAL A 58 22.43 -4.55 5.51
CA VAL A 58 21.55 -4.92 4.41
C VAL A 58 22.32 -5.14 3.11
N PRO A 59 21.89 -6.07 2.25
CA PRO A 59 22.56 -6.32 0.97
C PRO A 59 22.53 -5.10 0.04
N GLU A 60 23.58 -4.92 -0.77
CA GLU A 60 23.67 -3.81 -1.73
C GLU A 60 22.51 -3.77 -2.73
N TRP A 61 22.04 -4.95 -3.18
CA TRP A 61 20.92 -5.04 -4.11
C TRP A 61 19.63 -4.44 -3.54
N LEU A 62 19.47 -4.40 -2.20
CA LEU A 62 18.30 -3.80 -1.57
C LEU A 62 18.21 -2.30 -1.88
N PHE A 63 19.34 -1.58 -1.94
CA PHE A 63 19.33 -0.16 -2.28
C PHE A 63 18.87 0.07 -3.72
N ALA A 64 19.32 -0.77 -4.66
CA ALA A 64 18.86 -0.72 -6.04
C ALA A 64 17.37 -1.05 -6.15
N ALA A 65 16.91 -2.11 -5.47
CA ALA A 65 15.50 -2.48 -5.42
C ALA A 65 14.66 -1.35 -4.82
N TYR A 66 15.09 -0.77 -3.69
CA TYR A 66 14.40 0.34 -3.03
C TYR A 66 14.30 1.56 -3.95
N ASN A 67 15.39 1.95 -4.61
CA ASN A 67 15.36 3.07 -5.57
C ASN A 67 14.37 2.85 -6.71
N MET A 68 14.33 1.63 -7.27
CA MET A 68 13.41 1.30 -8.36
C MET A 68 11.96 1.25 -7.89
N THR A 69 11.70 0.65 -6.73
CA THR A 69 10.33 0.46 -6.24
C THR A 69 9.75 1.70 -5.57
N HIS A 70 10.56 2.63 -5.09
CA HIS A 70 10.11 3.87 -4.43
C HIS A 70 10.26 5.11 -5.30
N SER A 71 10.48 4.93 -6.61
CA SER A 71 10.54 6.01 -7.58
C SER A 71 9.20 6.21 -8.28
N PHE A 72 8.69 7.44 -8.23
CA PHE A 72 7.51 7.86 -8.97
C PHE A 72 7.78 7.91 -10.49
N VAL A 73 9.02 8.23 -10.88
CA VAL A 73 9.46 8.18 -12.29
C VAL A 73 9.36 6.77 -12.84
N ILE A 74 9.87 5.77 -12.09
CA ILE A 74 9.80 4.36 -12.50
C ILE A 74 8.35 3.87 -12.49
N PHE A 75 7.55 4.23 -11.48
CA PHE A 75 6.12 3.94 -11.46
C PHE A 75 5.40 4.47 -12.72
N LEU A 76 5.60 5.74 -13.07
CA LEU A 76 4.99 6.35 -14.24
C LEU A 76 5.47 5.69 -15.54
N ALA A 77 6.75 5.36 -15.64
CA ALA A 77 7.31 4.67 -16.80
C ALA A 77 6.67 3.29 -16.99
N VAL A 78 6.52 2.50 -15.92
CA VAL A 78 5.86 1.18 -15.97
C VAL A 78 4.37 1.30 -16.28
N LEU A 79 3.67 2.25 -15.66
CA LEU A 79 2.25 2.51 -15.93
C LEU A 79 2.04 2.90 -17.41
N LEU A 80 2.89 3.78 -17.94
CA LEU A 80 2.88 4.19 -19.33
C LEU A 80 3.17 3.02 -20.26
N LEU A 81 4.18 2.20 -19.96
CA LEU A 81 4.54 1.03 -20.75
C LEU A 81 3.36 0.05 -20.86
N ILE A 82 2.72 -0.26 -19.72
CA ILE A 82 1.52 -1.10 -19.69
C ILE A 82 0.40 -0.49 -20.52
N TYR A 83 0.18 0.82 -20.42
CA TYR A 83 -0.80 1.52 -21.26
C TYR A 83 -0.45 1.42 -22.75
N LEU A 84 0.81 1.58 -23.13
CA LEU A 84 1.22 1.53 -24.54
C LEU A 84 1.01 0.14 -25.15
N PHE A 85 1.22 -0.94 -24.41
CA PHE A 85 0.99 -2.32 -24.87
C PHE A 85 -0.48 -2.74 -24.83
N THR A 86 -1.21 -2.38 -23.78
CA THR A 86 -2.60 -2.85 -23.58
C THR A 86 -3.66 -1.88 -24.09
N LYS A 87 -3.26 -0.63 -24.39
CA LYS A 87 -4.13 0.52 -24.70
C LYS A 87 -5.20 0.81 -23.63
N ARG A 88 -4.96 0.37 -22.39
CA ARG A 88 -5.87 0.53 -21.25
C ARG A 88 -5.09 0.91 -20.00
N TRP A 89 -5.65 1.81 -19.20
CA TRP A 89 -5.06 2.16 -17.91
C TRP A 89 -5.27 1.03 -16.90
N PHE A 90 -4.16 0.48 -16.41
CA PHE A 90 -4.19 -0.59 -15.43
C PHE A 90 -4.34 -0.02 -14.00
N LEU A 91 -5.59 0.33 -13.66
CA LEU A 91 -5.92 1.01 -12.42
C LEU A 91 -5.41 0.36 -11.12
N PRO A 92 -5.32 -0.98 -10.96
CA PRO A 92 -4.76 -1.57 -9.74
C PRO A 92 -3.34 -1.10 -9.42
N LEU A 93 -2.55 -0.78 -10.45
CA LEU A 93 -1.18 -0.30 -10.31
C LEU A 93 -1.10 1.07 -9.62
N THR A 94 -2.18 1.85 -9.63
CA THR A 94 -2.20 3.17 -8.95
C THR A 94 -2.01 3.05 -7.43
N ALA A 95 -2.22 1.88 -6.84
CA ALA A 95 -1.87 1.62 -5.44
C ALA A 95 -0.37 1.72 -5.17
N TRP A 96 0.48 1.37 -6.15
CA TRP A 96 1.92 1.60 -6.07
C TRP A 96 2.24 3.11 -6.08
N GLY A 97 1.56 3.90 -6.90
CA GLY A 97 1.70 5.36 -6.85
C GLY A 97 1.29 5.95 -5.50
N ILE A 98 0.18 5.46 -4.91
CA ILE A 98 -0.28 5.86 -3.57
C ILE A 98 0.75 5.48 -2.50
N HIS A 99 1.35 4.28 -2.58
CA HIS A 99 2.43 3.86 -1.70
C HIS A 99 3.54 4.90 -1.65
N ILE A 100 4.07 5.29 -2.81
CA ILE A 100 5.15 6.29 -2.91
C ILE A 100 4.72 7.64 -2.34
N ILE A 101 3.49 8.09 -2.64
CA ILE A 101 2.97 9.38 -2.13
C ILE A 101 2.91 9.39 -0.59
N VAL A 102 2.48 8.28 0.02
CA VAL A 102 2.44 8.15 1.49
C VAL A 102 3.83 8.09 2.08
N ASP A 103 4.79 7.51 1.36
CA ASP A 103 6.16 7.39 1.84
C ASP A 103 6.94 8.71 1.88
N ILE A 104 6.70 9.61 0.93
CA ILE A 104 7.39 10.92 0.88
C ILE A 104 7.38 11.63 2.24
N PRO A 105 6.23 11.84 2.92
CA PRO A 105 6.21 12.47 4.24
C PRO A 105 6.47 11.51 5.42
N THR A 106 6.51 10.18 5.20
CA THR A 106 6.63 9.17 6.27
C THR A 106 7.97 8.45 6.30
N HIS A 107 8.94 8.95 5.54
CA HIS A 107 10.33 8.55 5.61
C HIS A 107 11.21 9.77 5.89
N SER A 108 12.24 9.57 6.70
CA SER A 108 13.19 10.61 7.08
C SER A 108 14.57 10.29 6.54
N PHE A 109 15.47 11.27 6.51
CA PHE A 109 16.86 11.05 6.09
C PHE A 109 17.63 10.08 6.99
N ARG A 110 17.10 9.76 8.18
CA ARG A 110 17.71 8.82 9.12
C ARG A 110 17.67 7.37 8.63
N TYR A 111 16.64 6.99 7.86
CA TYR A 111 16.48 5.61 7.43
C TYR A 111 15.64 5.53 6.15
N PHE A 112 16.31 5.24 5.03
CA PHE A 112 15.71 5.05 3.70
C PHE A 112 14.69 6.15 3.34
N PRO A 113 15.14 7.39 3.07
CA PRO A 113 14.27 8.42 2.53
C PRO A 113 13.82 8.08 1.11
N THR A 114 12.55 8.35 0.79
CA THR A 114 11.90 7.96 -0.46
C THR A 114 12.54 8.67 -1.67
N PRO A 115 13.19 7.94 -2.59
CA PRO A 115 13.84 8.49 -3.79
C PRO A 115 12.83 8.70 -4.93
N PHE A 116 11.77 9.46 -4.67
CA PHE A 116 10.60 9.54 -5.56
C PHE A 116 10.89 10.11 -6.96
N LEU A 117 12.00 10.84 -7.14
CA LEU A 117 12.45 11.38 -8.43
C LEU A 117 13.59 10.61 -9.09
N TRP A 118 14.09 9.55 -8.47
CA TRP A 118 15.19 8.75 -9.03
C TRP A 118 14.74 8.10 -10.36
N PRO A 119 15.58 7.99 -11.41
CA PRO A 119 16.99 8.38 -11.47
C PRO A 119 17.23 9.82 -11.94
N ILE A 120 16.18 10.63 -12.10
CA ILE A 120 16.29 11.98 -12.68
C ILE A 120 16.85 12.97 -11.65
N SER A 121 16.53 12.78 -10.37
CA SER A 121 17.01 13.63 -9.28
C SER A 121 17.19 12.85 -7.99
N ASP A 122 18.20 13.22 -7.21
CA ASP A 122 18.47 12.71 -5.86
C ASP A 122 17.71 13.50 -4.78
N TYR A 123 16.87 14.47 -5.15
CA TYR A 123 16.04 15.20 -4.20
C TYR A 123 15.07 14.26 -3.47
N LYS A 124 15.05 14.39 -2.15
CA LYS A 124 14.20 13.62 -1.22
C LYS A 124 13.66 14.58 -0.18
N PHE A 125 12.51 14.24 0.38
CA PHE A 125 11.89 15.00 1.46
C PHE A 125 12.29 14.40 2.82
N ASP A 126 12.61 15.24 3.80
CA ASP A 126 12.87 14.80 5.18
C ASP A 126 11.55 14.80 5.97
N GLY A 127 10.87 13.66 5.95
CA GLY A 127 9.60 13.46 6.62
C GLY A 127 9.74 12.90 8.04
N ILE A 128 8.63 12.37 8.56
CA ILE A 128 8.58 11.73 9.87
C ILE A 128 9.02 10.29 9.70
N SER A 129 10.01 9.83 10.49
CA SER A 129 10.37 8.40 10.48
C SER A 129 9.15 7.54 10.84
N TRP A 130 8.74 6.64 9.96
CA TRP A 130 7.58 5.77 10.18
C TRP A 130 7.67 4.95 11.48
N GLY A 131 8.88 4.61 11.94
CA GLY A 131 9.09 3.89 13.19
C GLY A 131 8.86 4.71 14.45
N THR A 132 8.47 5.99 14.32
CA THR A 132 8.19 6.87 15.46
C THR A 132 6.94 6.37 16.21
N PRO A 133 7.00 6.10 17.53
CA PRO A 133 5.91 5.44 18.25
C PRO A 133 4.56 6.16 18.17
N TRP A 134 4.53 7.49 18.34
CA TRP A 134 3.28 8.24 18.26
C TRP A 134 2.67 8.19 16.86
N PHE A 135 3.51 8.21 15.82
CA PHE A 135 3.06 8.15 14.43
C PHE A 135 2.41 6.78 14.15
N MET A 136 3.05 5.70 14.60
CA MET A 136 2.48 4.34 14.50
C MET A 136 1.13 4.25 15.22
N ILE A 137 1.02 4.77 16.44
CA ILE A 137 -0.24 4.78 17.20
C ILE A 137 -1.33 5.52 16.42
N VAL A 138 -1.04 6.72 15.92
CA VAL A 138 -2.01 7.52 15.15
C VAL A 138 -2.41 6.82 13.86
N ASN A 139 -1.45 6.29 13.11
CA ASN A 139 -1.69 5.59 11.85
C ASN A 139 -2.59 4.36 12.02
N TYR A 140 -2.26 3.48 12.97
CA TYR A 140 -3.07 2.29 13.23
C TYR A 140 -4.42 2.61 13.87
N SER A 141 -4.52 3.67 14.66
CA SER A 141 -5.82 4.15 15.18
C SER A 141 -6.72 4.63 14.04
N ALA A 142 -6.15 5.38 13.08
CA ALA A 142 -6.88 5.84 11.89
C ALA A 142 -7.33 4.65 11.02
N LEU A 143 -6.45 3.68 10.77
CA LEU A 143 -6.79 2.45 10.07
C LEU A 143 -7.92 1.70 10.77
N MET A 144 -7.84 1.50 12.09
CA MET A 144 -8.89 0.85 12.87
C MET A 144 -10.25 1.52 12.65
N LEU A 145 -10.32 2.85 12.79
CA LEU A 145 -11.54 3.62 12.58
C LEU A 145 -12.10 3.46 11.17
N VAL A 146 -11.23 3.55 10.14
CA VAL A 146 -11.63 3.37 8.74
C VAL A 146 -12.21 1.98 8.49
N PHE A 147 -11.59 0.93 9.04
CA PHE A 147 -12.09 -0.44 8.89
C PHE A 147 -13.42 -0.67 9.63
N ILE A 148 -13.61 -0.06 10.80
CA ILE A 148 -14.91 -0.04 11.50
C ILE A 148 -15.98 0.61 10.61
N MET A 149 -15.68 1.76 10.00
CA MET A 149 -16.61 2.46 9.10
C MET A 149 -16.94 1.62 7.86
N ILE A 150 -15.95 0.97 7.25
CA ILE A 150 -16.14 0.07 6.10
C ILE A 150 -17.06 -1.09 6.49
N ALA A 151 -16.82 -1.73 7.64
CA ALA A 151 -17.64 -2.83 8.12
C ALA A 151 -19.09 -2.38 8.40
N HIS A 152 -19.27 -1.23 9.05
CA HIS A 152 -20.58 -0.66 9.33
C HIS A 152 -21.37 -0.37 8.05
N ASN A 153 -20.74 0.27 7.06
CA ASN A 153 -21.37 0.61 5.78
C ASN A 153 -21.77 -0.65 5.00
N ARG A 154 -20.90 -1.67 4.95
CA ARG A 154 -21.21 -2.97 4.31
C ARG A 154 -22.40 -3.66 4.98
N ALA A 155 -22.52 -3.59 6.31
CA ALA A 155 -23.66 -4.15 7.02
C ALA A 155 -24.97 -3.43 6.66
N LYS A 156 -24.93 -2.09 6.53
CA LYS A 156 -26.08 -1.26 6.12
C LYS A 156 -26.52 -1.58 4.68
N GLU A 157 -25.58 -1.66 3.74
CA GLU A 157 -25.84 -2.02 2.34
C GLU A 157 -26.49 -3.40 2.22
N ARG A 158 -25.98 -4.40 2.94
CA ARG A 158 -26.56 -5.76 2.97
C ARG A 158 -28.00 -5.78 3.49
N LYS A 159 -28.30 -5.02 4.55
CA LYS A 159 -29.66 -4.88 5.08
C LYS A 159 -30.60 -4.22 4.06
N SER A 160 -30.16 -3.15 3.41
CA SER A 160 -30.92 -2.45 2.36
C SER A 160 -31.26 -3.38 1.19
N LEU A 161 -30.28 -4.12 0.67
CA LEU A 161 -30.47 -5.11 -0.41
C LEU A 161 -31.47 -6.21 -0.02
N LYS A 162 -31.41 -6.71 1.22
CA LYS A 162 -32.36 -7.72 1.73
C LYS A 162 -33.80 -7.18 1.77
N ASN A 163 -33.98 -5.93 2.23
CA ASN A 163 -35.28 -5.28 2.29
C ASN A 163 -35.87 -5.03 0.90
N SER A 164 -35.05 -4.54 -0.05
CA SER A 164 -35.46 -4.33 -1.45
C SER A 164 -35.91 -5.64 -2.11
N LYS A 165 -35.14 -6.73 -1.96
CA LYS A 165 -35.55 -8.06 -2.46
C LYS A 165 -36.85 -8.56 -1.84
N LYS A 166 -37.06 -8.34 -0.53
CA LYS A 166 -38.31 -8.72 0.15
C LYS A 166 -39.51 -7.95 -0.42
N SER A 167 -39.37 -6.64 -0.67
CA SER A 167 -40.42 -5.80 -1.26
C SER A 167 -40.80 -6.26 -2.68
N LEU A 168 -39.81 -6.52 -3.55
CA LEU A 168 -40.04 -7.01 -4.92
C LEU A 168 -40.81 -8.34 -4.92
N MET A 169 -40.44 -9.28 -4.03
CA MET A 169 -41.12 -10.58 -3.90
C MET A 169 -42.57 -10.46 -3.40
N HIS A 170 -42.89 -9.45 -2.57
CA HIS A 170 -44.26 -9.21 -2.10
C HIS A 170 -45.11 -8.46 -3.13
N GLY A 171 -44.51 -7.61 -3.96
CA GLY A 171 -45.18 -6.95 -5.08
C GLY A 171 -45.62 -7.93 -6.17
N TYR A 172 -44.75 -8.87 -6.55
CA TYR A 172 -45.06 -9.93 -7.52
C TYR A 172 -46.14 -10.92 -7.07
N ARG A 173 -46.39 -11.05 -5.77
CA ARG A 173 -47.45 -11.92 -5.23
C ARG A 173 -48.83 -11.24 -5.19
N LYS A 174 -48.90 -9.94 -5.48
CA LYS A 174 -50.13 -9.13 -5.43
C LYS A 174 -50.61 -8.69 -6.82
N ALA A 175 -49.91 -9.07 -7.89
CA ALA A 175 -50.31 -8.89 -9.29
C ALA A 175 -50.65 -10.26 -9.88
#